data_AF-A0A3S1GGZ9-F1
#
_entry.id   AF-A0A3S1GGZ9-F1
#
_cell.length_a   1.000
_cell.length_b   1.000
_cell.length_c   1.000
_cell.angle_alpha   90.00
_cell.angle_beta   90.00
_cell.angle_gamma   90.00
#
_symmetry.space_group_name_H-M   'P 1'
#
loop_
_entity.id
_entity.type
_entity.pdbx_description
1 polymer ?
#
loop_
_entity_poly.entity_id
_entity_poly.type
_entity_poly.pdbx_seq_one_letter_code
_entity_poly.pdbx_strand_id
1 'polypeptide(L)' 'MVGSDYSAIMSQIIYKIVPEPLWREAERNGRFTGAPIDVADGFIHFSTAGQARETAAKHFVGQT' A
#
# COMPACT_ATOMS: atom_id res chain seq x y z
N MET A 1 -10.21 25.41 10.36
CA MET A 1 -9.34 24.24 10.07
C MET A 1 -8.97 24.27 8.58
N VAL A 2 -8.13 25.23 8.19
CA VAL A 2 -7.96 25.64 6.78
C VAL A 2 -6.53 25.38 6.31
N GLY A 3 -6.37 24.48 5.34
CA GLY A 3 -5.19 24.33 4.49
C GLY A 3 -4.01 23.52 5.04
N SER A 4 -3.41 23.97 6.14
CA SER A 4 -2.12 23.40 6.61
C SER A 4 -2.30 22.03 7.27
N ASP A 5 -3.31 21.87 8.12
CA ASP A 5 -3.59 20.60 8.81
C ASP A 5 -4.01 19.49 7.84
N TYR A 6 -4.73 19.83 6.77
CA TYR A 6 -5.17 18.85 5.77
C TYR A 6 -3.99 18.27 4.99
N SER A 7 -3.04 19.12 4.60
CA SER A 7 -1.82 18.66 3.93
C SER A 7 -0.93 17.83 4.85
N ALA A 8 -0.88 18.16 6.14
CA ALA A 8 -0.16 17.37 7.14
C ALA A 8 -0.82 16.01 7.40
N ILE A 9 -2.16 15.94 7.48
CA ILE A 9 -2.89 14.68 7.63
C ILE A 9 -2.69 13.79 6.40
N MET A 10 -2.77 14.37 5.20
CA MET A 10 -2.56 13.63 3.95
C MET A 10 -1.15 13.06 3.82
N SER A 11 -0.13 13.66 4.45
CA SER A 11 1.23 13.11 4.46
C SER A 11 1.42 11.96 5.45
N GLN A 12 0.51 11.78 6.42
CA GLN A 12 0.53 10.65 7.36
C GLN A 12 -0.15 9.39 6.80
N ILE A 13 -0.97 9.52 5.76
CA ILE A 13 -1.61 8.36 5.14
C ILE A 13 -0.60 7.60 4.27
N ILE A 14 -0.40 6.33 4.62
CA ILE A 14 0.39 5.39 3.84
C ILE A 14 -0.53 4.41 3.11
N TYR A 15 -0.08 3.97 1.94
CA TYR A 15 -0.81 3.11 1.04
C TYR A 15 -0.05 1.80 0.86
N LYS A 16 -0.81 0.72 0.72
CA LYS A 16 -0.28 -0.57 0.25
C LYS A 16 -1.06 -0.98 -0.99
N ILE A 17 -0.34 -1.30 -2.06
CA ILE A 17 -0.92 -1.91 -3.25
C ILE A 17 -0.73 -3.42 -3.13
N VAL A 18 -1.83 -4.17 -3.25
CA VAL A 18 -1.84 -5.63 -3.22
C VAL A 18 -2.79 -6.18 -4.29
N PRO A 19 -2.48 -7.34 -4.89
CA PRO A 19 -3.45 -8.07 -5.71
C PRO A 19 -4.68 -8.47 -4.89
N GLU A 20 -5.86 -8.48 -5.52
CA GLU A 20 -7.13 -8.83 -4.85
C GLU A 20 -7.07 -10.18 -4.11
N PRO A 21 -6.54 -11.29 -4.68
CA PRO A 21 -6.53 -12.58 -3.98
C PRO A 21 -5.78 -12.55 -2.65
N LEU A 22 -4.66 -11.81 -2.58
CA LEU A 22 -3.87 -11.62 -1.37
C LEU A 22 -4.63 -10.78 -0.34
N TRP A 23 -5.38 -9.77 -0.79
CA TRP A 23 -6.25 -8.99 0.09
C TRP A 23 -7.38 -9.85 0.68
N ARG A 24 -8.04 -10.67 -0.15
CA ARG A 24 -9.09 -11.59 0.30
C ARG A 24 -8.58 -12.57 1.36
N GLU A 25 -7.34 -13.04 1.21
CA GLU A 25 -6.71 -13.89 2.22
C GLU A 25 -6.46 -13.13 3.54
N ALA A 26 -5.94 -11.91 3.45
CA ALA A 26 -5.74 -11.06 4.61
C ALA A 26 -7.05 -10.79 5.36
N GLU A 27 -8.14 -10.52 4.63
CA GLU A 27 -9.48 -10.34 5.20
C GLU A 27 -9.93 -11.59 5.97
N ARG A 28 -9.78 -12.79 5.38
CA ARG A 28 -10.12 -14.07 6.04
C ARG A 28 -9.29 -14.33 7.29
N ASN A 29 -8.00 -13.97 7.25
CA ASN A 29 -7.07 -14.19 8.36
C ASN A 29 -7.11 -13.05 9.40
N GLY A 30 -7.84 -11.97 9.14
CA GLY A 30 -7.88 -10.76 9.97
C GLY A 30 -6.57 -9.97 10.01
N ARG A 31 -5.57 -10.32 9.18
CA ARG A 31 -4.27 -9.67 9.13
C ARG A 31 -3.60 -9.90 7.77
N PHE A 32 -3.04 -8.83 7.21
CA PHE A 32 -2.13 -8.92 6.07
C PHE A 32 -0.71 -9.23 6.55
N THR A 33 -0.12 -10.32 6.08
CA THR A 33 1.21 -10.79 6.48
C THR A 33 2.32 -10.43 5.48
N GLY A 34 2.00 -9.67 4.44
CA GLY A 34 2.94 -9.29 3.39
C GLY A 34 2.75 -10.06 2.09
N ALA A 35 3.08 -9.43 0.97
CA ALA A 35 3.26 -10.09 -0.32
C ALA A 35 4.60 -10.85 -0.35
N PRO A 36 4.88 -11.72 -1.34
CA PRO A 36 6.13 -12.50 -1.37
C PRO A 36 7.41 -11.67 -1.22
N ILE A 37 7.47 -10.49 -1.84
CA ILE A 37 8.60 -9.56 -1.72
C ILE A 37 8.72 -8.98 -0.30
N ASP A 38 7.61 -8.66 0.35
CA ASP A 38 7.61 -8.13 1.72
C ASP A 38 8.16 -9.16 2.72
N VAL A 39 7.79 -10.44 2.54
CA VAL A 39 8.26 -11.53 3.38
C VAL A 39 9.75 -11.80 3.13
N ALA A 40 10.20 -11.76 1.88
CA ALA A 40 11.61 -11.96 1.54
C ALA A 40 12.50 -10.86 2.13
N ASP A 41 12.05 -9.60 2.09
CA ASP A 41 12.80 -8.45 2.60
C ASP A 41 12.64 -8.26 4.12
N GLY A 42 11.68 -8.94 4.73
CA GLY A 42 11.43 -8.93 6.18
C GLY A 42 10.58 -7.76 6.68
N PHE A 43 9.95 -6.98 5.79
CA PHE A 43 9.04 -5.89 6.14
C PHE A 43 8.02 -5.58 5.03
N ILE A 44 6.89 -4.95 5.39
CA ILE A 44 5.85 -4.58 4.43
C ILE A 44 6.20 -3.25 3.76
N HIS A 45 6.30 -3.25 2.42
CA HIS A 45 6.53 -2.04 1.63
C HIS A 45 5.26 -1.20 1.55
N PHE A 46 5.27 -0.03 2.19
CA PHE A 46 4.24 0.99 2.05
C PHE A 46 4.73 2.16 1.19
N SER A 47 3.78 2.87 0.58
CA SER A 47 4.02 4.06 -0.24
C SER A 47 3.29 5.26 0.36
N THR A 48 3.89 6.45 0.29
CA THR A 48 3.14 7.71 0.47
C THR A 48 2.18 7.93 -0.69
N ALA A 49 1.25 8.89 -0.56
CA ALA A 49 0.35 9.28 -1.64
C ALA A 49 1.08 9.65 -2.95
N GLY A 50 2.23 10.32 -2.84
CA GLY A 50 3.06 10.71 -3.99
C GLY A 50 3.74 9.51 -4.65
N GLN A 51 4.17 8.52 -3.86
CA GLN A 51 4.83 7.31 -4.36
C GLN A 51 3.85 6.29 -4.93
N ALA A 52 2.64 6.18 -4.39
CA ALA A 52 1.70 5.10 -4.71
C ALA A 52 1.40 4.99 -6.21
N ARG A 53 1.21 6.11 -6.92
CA ARG A 53 0.96 6.10 -8.37
C ARG A 53 2.14 5.54 -9.16
N GLU A 54 3.35 5.96 -8.80
CA GLU A 54 4.58 5.47 -9.45
C GLU A 54 4.82 3.99 -9.14
N THR A 55 4.59 3.57 -7.88
CA THR A 55 4.65 2.16 -7.48
C THR A 55 3.68 1.31 -8.32
N ALA A 56 2.43 1.76 -8.50
CA ALA A 56 1.43 1.09 -9.33
C ALA A 56 1.93 0.94 -10.78
N ALA A 57 2.42 2.03 -11.38
CA ALA A 57 2.89 2.05 -12.75
C ALA A 57 4.19 1.24 -12.99
N LYS A 58 5.00 1.01 -11.96
CA LYS A 58 6.23 0.22 -12.10
C LYS A 58 6.03 -1.28 -11.87
N HIS A 59 5.20 -1.64 -10.90
CA HIS A 59 5.16 -3.02 -10.39
C HIS A 59 3.83 -3.74 -10.66
N PHE A 60 2.76 -3.02 -10.99
CA PHE A 60 1.41 -3.57 -11.08
C PHE A 60 0.76 -3.36 -12.46
N VAL A 61 1.56 -3.01 -13.48
CA VAL A 61 1.05 -2.84 -14.86
C VAL A 61 0.42 -4.14 -15.37
N GLY A 62 -0.79 -4.04 -15.88
CA GLY A 62 -1.52 -5.16 -16.46
C GLY A 62 -2.17 -6.11 -15.46
N GLN A 63 -2.08 -5.84 -14.15
CA GLN A 63 -2.88 -6.57 -13.16
C GLN A 63 -4.31 -6.03 -13.13
N THR A 64 -5.28 -6.94 -13.14
CA THR A 64 -6.73 -6.68 -13.09
C THR A 64 -7.35 -7.36 -11.90
#